data_AF-A0A382Z058-F1
#
_entry.id   AF-A0A382Z058-F1
#
_cell.length_a   1.000
_cell.length_b   1.000
_cell.length_c   1.000
_cell.angle_alpha   90.00
_cell.angle_beta   90.00
_cell.angle_gamma   90.00
#
_symmetry.space_group_name_H-M   'P 1'
#
loop_
_entity.id
_entity.type
_entity.pdbx_description
1 polymer ?
#
loop_
_entity_poly.entity_id
_entity_poly.type
_entity_poly.pdbx_seq_one_letter_code
_entity_poly.pdbx_strand_id
1 'polypeptide(L)'
;MVRYNWKKILKVTEGSIVDILLIVHTLTYSLTPKNYRDPLYKYWNKDWSGNSFLITPEAIFEKRPQFSEREWAEYIAVASYRNLNSYYENRKTTLDLLHNPVPEIIIKNNRLLKIEDGVIHFRFEKSP
;
A
#
# COMPACT_ATOMS: atom_id res chain seq x y z
N MET A 1 0.27 9.88 6.27
CA MET A 1 -0.02 9.52 4.88
C MET A 1 1.26 9.51 4.06
N VAL A 2 1.50 8.44 3.31
CA VAL A 2 2.55 8.38 2.28
C VAL A 2 1.93 8.32 0.90
N ARG A 3 2.62 8.92 -0.07
CA ARG A 3 2.28 8.87 -1.49
C ARG A 3 3.34 8.10 -2.24
N TYR A 4 2.91 7.33 -3.23
CA TYR A 4 3.80 6.50 -4.02
C TYR A 4 3.26 6.24 -5.44
N ASN A 5 4.13 5.71 -6.29
CA ASN A 5 3.79 5.28 -7.64
C ASN A 5 3.68 3.75 -7.70
N TRP A 6 2.48 3.22 -7.54
CA TRP A 6 2.24 1.78 -7.53
C TRP A 6 2.70 1.08 -8.82
N LYS A 7 2.41 1.66 -9.98
CA LYS A 7 2.84 1.10 -11.28
C LYS A 7 4.36 0.98 -11.36
N LYS A 8 5.09 1.98 -10.85
CA LYS A 8 6.55 1.96 -10.79
C LYS A 8 7.07 0.93 -9.81
N ILE A 9 6.48 0.83 -8.61
CA ILE A 9 6.84 -0.18 -7.61
C ILE A 9 6.67 -1.58 -8.23
N LEU A 10 5.48 -1.91 -8.73
CA LEU A 10 5.21 -3.22 -9.35
C LEU A 10 6.20 -3.56 -10.47
N LYS A 11 6.51 -2.59 -11.34
CA LYS A 11 7.47 -2.79 -12.44
C LYS A 11 8.89 -3.10 -11.93
N VAL A 12 9.34 -2.43 -10.88
CA VAL A 12 10.71 -2.55 -10.36
C VAL A 12 10.88 -3.77 -9.47
N THR A 13 9.84 -4.16 -8.72
CA THR A 13 9.88 -5.33 -7.82
C THR A 13 9.47 -6.63 -8.50
N GLU A 14 8.91 -6.57 -9.72
CA GLU A 14 8.36 -7.73 -10.43
C GLU A 14 7.34 -8.51 -9.58
N GLY A 15 6.63 -7.81 -8.68
CA GLY A 15 5.66 -8.40 -7.77
C GLY A 15 6.26 -9.03 -6.50
N SER A 16 7.57 -8.91 -6.26
CA SER A 16 8.21 -9.37 -5.02
C SER A 16 7.61 -8.69 -3.79
N ILE A 17 6.94 -9.48 -2.94
CA ILE A 17 6.27 -9.01 -1.72
C ILE A 17 7.28 -8.35 -0.77
N VAL A 18 8.44 -8.99 -0.58
CA VAL A 18 9.50 -8.48 0.30
C VAL A 18 9.99 -7.11 -0.17
N ASP A 19 10.21 -6.95 -1.48
CA ASP A 19 10.68 -5.67 -2.04
C ASP A 19 9.60 -4.58 -2.01
N ILE A 20 8.33 -4.94 -2.24
CA ILE A 20 7.20 -4.01 -2.11
C ILE A 20 7.15 -3.46 -0.67
N LEU A 21 7.19 -4.35 0.32
CA LEU A 21 7.17 -3.97 1.73
C LEU A 21 8.40 -3.15 2.10
N LEU A 22 9.57 -3.49 1.55
CA LEU A 22 10.80 -2.76 1.80
C LEU A 22 10.73 -1.32 1.28
N ILE A 23 10.25 -1.11 0.05
CA ILE A 23 10.05 0.23 -0.51
C ILE A 23 9.02 0.99 0.32
N VAL A 24 7.88 0.40 0.66
CA VAL A 24 6.88 1.07 1.51
C VAL A 24 7.47 1.43 2.87
N HIS A 25 8.30 0.58 3.46
CA HIS A 25 8.96 0.85 4.74
C HIS A 25 9.88 2.08 4.67
N THR A 26 10.62 2.22 3.57
CA THR A 26 11.47 3.40 3.35
C THR A 26 10.66 4.68 3.23
N LEU A 27 9.50 4.62 2.57
CA LEU A 27 8.62 5.78 2.40
C LEU A 27 7.94 6.17 3.71
N THR A 28 7.56 5.19 4.54
CA THR A 28 6.95 5.42 5.84
C THR A 28 7.88 6.13 6.81
N TYR A 29 9.13 5.67 6.92
CA TYR A 29 10.06 6.16 7.93
C TYR A 29 11.23 6.98 7.37
N SER A 30 11.17 7.36 6.10
CA SER A 30 12.24 8.11 5.40
C SER A 30 13.63 7.46 5.58
N LEU A 31 13.69 6.13 5.44
CA LEU A 31 14.89 5.35 5.72
C LEU A 31 15.97 5.55 4.65
N THR A 32 17.22 5.62 5.10
CA THR A 32 18.40 5.70 4.23
C THR A 32 19.25 4.43 4.34
N PRO A 33 19.83 3.89 3.25
CA PRO A 33 20.68 2.72 3.33
C PRO A 33 21.92 3.02 4.17
N LYS A 34 22.29 2.10 5.06
CA LYS A 34 23.47 2.27 5.92
C LYS A 34 24.79 2.10 5.15
N ASN A 35 24.77 1.25 4.11
CA ASN A 35 25.91 0.95 3.24
C ASN A 35 25.42 0.24 1.96
N TYR A 36 26.33 -0.09 1.06
CA TYR A 36 26.02 -0.73 -0.23
C TYR A 36 25.49 -2.17 -0.12
N ARG A 37 25.65 -2.84 1.03
CA ARG A 37 25.11 -4.18 1.30
C ARG A 37 23.70 -4.14 1.88
N ASP A 38 23.24 -2.96 2.30
CA ASP A 38 21.87 -2.76 2.77
C ASP A 38 20.90 -3.04 1.62
N PRO A 39 19.90 -3.93 1.78
CA PRO A 39 18.89 -4.19 0.74
C PRO A 39 18.20 -2.90 0.24
N LEU A 40 18.10 -1.87 1.08
CA LEU A 40 17.57 -0.55 0.72
C LEU A 40 18.38 0.15 -0.37
N TYR A 41 19.67 -0.14 -0.46
CA TYR A 41 20.59 0.53 -1.38
C TYR A 41 20.13 0.38 -2.84
N LYS A 42 19.54 -0.77 -3.20
CA LYS A 42 18.96 -1.03 -4.52
C LYS A 42 17.87 -0.03 -4.93
N TYR A 43 17.18 0.58 -3.96
CA TYR A 43 16.00 1.42 -4.16
C TYR A 43 16.20 2.88 -3.79
N TRP A 44 17.33 3.23 -3.17
CA TRP A 44 17.60 4.54 -2.57
C TRP A 44 17.54 5.71 -3.57
N ASN A 45 18.21 5.60 -4.71
CA ASN A 45 18.30 6.70 -5.69
C ASN A 45 17.12 6.73 -6.69
N LYS A 46 15.92 6.30 -6.26
CA LYS A 46 14.73 6.25 -7.12
C LYS A 46 13.66 7.14 -6.52
N ASP A 47 13.10 8.03 -7.33
CA ASP A 47 11.89 8.75 -6.94
C ASP A 47 10.68 7.81 -6.97
N TRP A 48 10.01 7.67 -5.84
CA TRP A 48 8.82 6.84 -5.69
C TRP A 48 7.53 7.65 -5.69
N SER A 49 7.58 8.96 -5.84
CA SER A 49 6.41 9.85 -5.78
C SER A 49 5.33 9.50 -6.81
N GLY A 50 4.07 9.64 -6.41
CA GLY A 50 2.92 9.34 -7.26
C GLY A 50 1.58 9.69 -6.61
N ASN A 51 0.49 9.19 -7.22
CA ASN A 51 -0.87 9.47 -6.78
C ASN A 51 -1.51 8.34 -5.97
N SER A 52 -0.86 7.17 -5.90
CA SER A 52 -1.27 6.12 -4.96
C SER A 52 -0.91 6.55 -3.54
N PHE A 53 -1.69 6.14 -2.55
CA PHE A 53 -1.47 6.58 -1.18
C PHE A 53 -1.91 5.54 -0.14
N LEU A 54 -1.31 5.67 1.06
CA LEU A 54 -1.69 4.98 2.29
C LEU A 54 -1.84 6.04 3.37
N ILE A 55 -2.98 6.07 4.05
CA ILE A 55 -3.26 7.10 5.07
C ILE A 55 -2.44 6.84 6.34
N THR A 56 -2.45 5.59 6.82
CA THR A 56 -1.77 5.14 8.06
C THR A 56 -0.75 4.02 7.74
N PRO A 57 0.32 4.33 6.99
CA PRO A 57 1.28 3.31 6.55
C PRO A 57 2.09 2.68 7.70
N GLU A 58 2.17 3.33 8.86
CA GLU A 58 2.84 2.83 10.07
C GLU A 58 2.16 1.55 10.59
N ALA A 59 0.83 1.45 10.43
CA ALA A 59 0.05 0.28 10.84
C ALA A 59 0.54 -1.02 10.18
N ILE A 60 1.09 -0.92 8.96
CA ILE A 60 1.68 -2.06 8.24
C ILE A 60 2.80 -2.68 9.07
N PHE A 61 3.65 -1.86 9.69
CA PHE A 61 4.84 -2.30 10.40
C PHE A 61 4.56 -2.59 11.87
N GLU A 62 3.67 -1.83 12.51
CA GLU A 62 3.25 -2.07 13.90
C GLU A 62 2.42 -3.34 14.05
N LYS A 63 1.55 -3.64 13.07
CA LYS A 63 0.66 -4.82 13.09
C LYS A 63 1.19 -5.94 12.21
N ARG A 64 2.39 -5.80 11.62
CA ARG A 64 3.02 -6.79 10.74
C ARG A 64 2.98 -8.22 11.30
N PRO A 65 3.29 -8.48 12.58
CA PRO A 65 3.31 -9.85 13.11
C PRO A 65 1.94 -10.54 13.14
N GLN A 66 0.84 -9.79 13.01
CA GLN A 66 -0.53 -10.31 13.11
C GLN A 66 -1.09 -10.80 11.77
N PHE A 67 -0.49 -10.38 10.65
CA PHE A 67 -0.98 -10.64 9.30
C PHE A 67 0.16 -11.11 8.40
N SER A 68 -0.18 -11.81 7.32
CA SER A 68 0.83 -12.26 6.37
C SER A 68 1.39 -11.09 5.57
N GLU A 69 2.64 -11.20 5.13
CA GLU A 69 3.25 -10.22 4.22
C GLU A 69 2.46 -10.10 2.90
N ARG A 70 1.88 -11.22 2.46
CA ARG A 70 1.00 -11.26 1.30
C ARG A 70 -0.23 -10.38 1.49
N GLU A 71 -0.90 -10.49 2.64
CA GLU A 71 -2.07 -9.66 2.92
C GLU A 71 -1.72 -8.18 2.90
N TRP A 72 -0.55 -7.80 3.43
CA TRP A 72 -0.08 -6.41 3.37
C TRP A 72 0.23 -5.95 1.94
N ALA A 73 0.89 -6.77 1.13
CA ALA A 73 1.17 -6.43 -0.27
C ALA A 73 -0.12 -6.25 -1.08
N GLU A 74 -1.11 -7.13 -0.88
CA GLU A 74 -2.43 -7.02 -1.51
C GLU A 74 -3.20 -5.80 -0.99
N TYR A 75 -3.12 -5.49 0.30
CA TYR A 75 -3.69 -4.29 0.90
C TYR A 75 -3.10 -3.02 0.24
N ILE A 76 -1.78 -2.94 0.10
CA ILE A 76 -1.08 -1.83 -0.58
C ILE A 76 -1.54 -1.75 -2.04
N ALA A 77 -1.64 -2.89 -2.74
CA ALA A 77 -2.09 -2.95 -4.11
C ALA A 77 -3.51 -2.39 -4.28
N VAL A 78 -4.46 -2.82 -3.46
CA VAL A 78 -5.86 -2.37 -3.55
C VAL A 78 -5.97 -0.89 -3.14
N ALA A 79 -5.22 -0.46 -2.11
CA ALA A 79 -5.16 0.94 -1.68
C ALA A 79 -4.69 1.90 -2.78
N SER A 80 -3.83 1.40 -3.67
CA SER A 80 -3.22 2.19 -4.74
C SER A 80 -4.19 2.66 -5.83
N TYR A 81 -5.36 2.03 -5.95
CA TYR A 81 -6.38 2.33 -6.95
C TYR A 81 -7.40 3.37 -6.48
N ARG A 82 -7.30 3.82 -5.23
CA ARG A 82 -8.15 4.91 -4.72
C ARG A 82 -7.86 6.22 -5.45
N ASN A 83 -8.91 7.01 -5.64
CA ASN A 83 -8.80 8.35 -6.20
C ASN A 83 -8.28 9.32 -5.13
N LEU A 84 -7.07 9.84 -5.33
CA LEU A 84 -6.45 10.81 -4.43
C LEU A 84 -7.23 12.12 -4.31
N ASN A 85 -7.86 12.58 -5.40
CA ASN A 85 -8.67 13.80 -5.37
C ASN A 85 -9.91 13.62 -4.48
N SER A 86 -10.57 12.47 -4.56
CA SER A 86 -11.71 12.15 -3.69
C SER A 86 -11.33 12.09 -2.21
N TYR A 87 -10.09 11.70 -1.90
CA TYR A 87 -9.57 11.80 -0.53
C TYR A 87 -9.35 13.25 -0.10
N TYR A 88 -8.79 14.11 -0.96
CA TYR A 88 -8.59 15.52 -0.61
C TYR A 88 -9.90 16.29 -0.45
N GLU A 89 -10.89 16.03 -1.30
CA GLU A 89 -12.19 16.70 -1.27
C GLU A 89 -13.06 16.21 -0.11
N ASN A 90 -13.20 14.90 0.05
CA ASN A 90 -14.24 14.30 0.90
C ASN A 90 -13.69 13.36 1.97
N ARG A 91 -12.35 13.27 2.13
CA ARG A 91 -11.69 12.28 3.00
C ARG A 91 -12.12 10.84 2.71
N LYS A 92 -12.50 10.52 1.47
CA LYS A 92 -12.89 9.16 1.06
C LYS A 92 -11.70 8.22 1.21
N THR A 93 -11.77 7.29 2.16
CA THR A 93 -10.71 6.30 2.42
C THR A 93 -10.97 4.94 1.78
N THR A 94 -12.15 4.76 1.19
CA THR A 94 -12.62 3.53 0.56
C THR A 94 -12.41 3.51 -0.96
N LEU A 95 -12.58 2.34 -1.57
CA LEU A 95 -12.54 2.14 -3.02
C LEU A 95 -13.84 1.51 -3.49
N ASP A 96 -14.49 2.07 -4.50
CA ASP A 96 -15.67 1.43 -5.11
C ASP A 96 -15.25 0.15 -5.83
N LEU A 97 -15.96 -0.96 -5.60
CA LEU A 97 -15.58 -2.28 -6.12
C LEU A 97 -15.47 -2.30 -7.65
N LEU A 98 -16.29 -1.51 -8.35
CA LEU A 98 -16.27 -1.36 -9.81
C LEU A 98 -14.98 -0.73 -10.36
N HIS A 99 -14.24 0.02 -9.54
CA HIS A 99 -12.98 0.66 -9.93
C HIS A 99 -11.76 -0.16 -9.53
N ASN A 100 -11.95 -1.30 -8.88
CA ASN A 100 -10.87 -2.16 -8.43
C ASN A 100 -10.50 -3.21 -9.51
N PRO A 101 -9.27 -3.21 -10.04
CA PRO A 101 -8.83 -4.22 -11.01
C PRO A 101 -8.30 -5.51 -10.37
N VAL A 102 -8.23 -5.58 -9.04
CA VAL A 102 -7.76 -6.78 -8.31
C VAL A 102 -8.90 -7.82 -8.22
N PRO A 103 -8.67 -9.10 -8.52
CA PRO A 103 -9.71 -10.13 -8.39
C PRO A 103 -10.40 -10.11 -7.01
N GLU A 104 -11.73 -10.11 -6.98
CA GLU A 104 -12.52 -10.01 -5.74
C GLU A 104 -12.19 -11.11 -4.73
N ILE A 105 -11.81 -12.31 -5.21
CA ILE A 105 -11.38 -13.43 -4.37
C ILE A 105 -10.16 -13.08 -3.50
N ILE A 106 -9.26 -12.22 -3.97
CA ILE A 106 -8.12 -11.74 -3.20
C ILE A 106 -8.61 -10.88 -2.05
N ILE A 107 -9.56 -9.98 -2.30
CA ILE A 107 -10.12 -9.09 -1.28
C ILE A 107 -10.88 -9.90 -0.23
N LYS A 108 -11.70 -10.87 -0.65
CA LYS A 108 -12.47 -11.74 0.24
C LYS A 108 -11.60 -12.61 1.14
N ASN A 109 -10.40 -12.98 0.68
CA ASN A 109 -9.46 -13.81 1.42
C ASN A 109 -8.44 -13.00 2.24
N ASN A 110 -8.53 -11.67 2.25
CA ASN A 110 -7.59 -10.79 2.92
C ASN A 110 -8.23 -10.16 4.17
N ARG A 111 -7.71 -10.46 5.38
CA ARG A 111 -8.29 -10.04 6.67
C ARG A 111 -8.18 -8.52 6.94
N LEU A 112 -7.46 -7.80 6.08
CA LEU A 112 -7.24 -6.36 6.15
C LEU A 112 -8.21 -5.57 5.29
N LEU A 113 -8.96 -6.25 4.43
CA LEU A 113 -9.92 -5.66 3.51
C LEU A 113 -11.31 -6.21 3.81
N LYS A 114 -12.34 -5.41 3.55
CA LYS A 114 -13.74 -5.83 3.69
C LYS A 114 -14.56 -5.24 2.56
N ILE A 115 -15.43 -6.04 1.95
CA ILE A 115 -16.41 -5.53 0.99
C ILE A 115 -17.74 -5.37 1.75
N GLU A 116 -18.27 -4.15 1.76
CA GLU A 116 -19.60 -3.82 2.30
C GLU A 116 -20.28 -2.90 1.29
N ASP A 117 -21.54 -3.19 0.92
CA ASP A 117 -22.35 -2.34 0.04
C ASP A 117 -21.66 -1.93 -1.28
N GLY A 118 -20.87 -2.83 -1.88
CA GLY A 118 -20.15 -2.57 -3.14
C GLY A 118 -18.90 -1.69 -2.98
N VAL A 119 -18.44 -1.49 -1.74
CA VAL A 119 -17.30 -0.65 -1.40
C VAL A 119 -16.26 -1.47 -0.62
N ILE A 120 -14.98 -1.26 -0.95
CA ILE A 120 -13.85 -1.88 -0.27
C ILE A 120 -13.37 -0.96 0.84
N HIS A 121 -13.41 -1.49 2.06
CA HIS A 121 -12.94 -0.86 3.29
C HIS A 121 -11.57 -1.39 3.69
N PHE A 122 -10.75 -0.48 4.21
CA PHE A 122 -9.37 -0.73 4.62
C PHE A 122 -9.29 -0.72 6.15
N ARG A 123 -8.93 -1.86 6.74
CA ARG A 123 -9.00 -2.08 8.19
C ARG A 123 -8.28 -1.01 9.03
N PHE A 124 -7.16 -0.50 8.54
CA PHE A 124 -6.29 0.43 9.27
C PHE A 124 -6.36 1.87 8.76
N GLU A 125 -7.30 2.17 7.87
CA GLU A 125 -7.46 3.49 7.26
C GLU A 125 -8.86 4.08 7.47
N LYS A 126 -9.48 3.71 8.59
CA LYS A 126 -10.70 4.39 9.03
C LYS A 126 -10.40 5.86 9.32
N SER A 127 -11.28 6.75 8.86
CA SER A 127 -11.35 8.11 9.39
C SER A 127 -11.59 8.05 10.90
N PRO A 128 -11.07 9.03 11.66
CA PRO A 128 -11.44 9.23 13.06
C PRO A 128 -12.96 9.38 13.25
#